data_AF-A0A016W6H4-F1
#
_entry.id   AF-A0A016W6H4-F1
#
_cell.length_a   1.000
_cell.length_b   1.000
_cell.length_c   1.000
_cell.angle_alpha   90.00
_cell.angle_beta   90.00
_cell.angle_gamma   90.00
#
_symmetry.space_group_name_H-M   'P 1'
#
loop_
_entity.id
_entity.type
_entity.pdbx_description
1 polymer ?
#
loop_
_entity_poly.entity_id
_entity_poly.type
_entity_poly.pdbx_seq_one_letter_code
_entity_poly.pdbx_strand_id
1 'polypeptide(L)'
;MQLGHNFALLSFHCGAWKEQRYYCRAVLDYNKFTPNKPLPEYGLFYVLEQMPGTVVYQDMTWFLQRYSYFPSYNIPYFKKITQISGFVGQGKKLGNWFVWGKSPRARIFERDHHTVTDLDSLTKLMRYNDYTKDEFSKCNCNPPYSAEAAISARGDLNPANGTYEFPGQGHVNHGALDYKGTNVSMMKKLEFRAQGGPTWGTVPPFKWSTFDFVSNVLTTNQILCRRLNTFLLEIERVLITT
;
A
#
# COMPACT_ATOMS: atom_id res chain seq x y z
N MET A 1 -24.63 5.51 1.21
CA MET A 1 -24.00 4.20 1.48
C MET A 1 -23.77 4.06 2.98
N GLN A 2 -24.14 2.93 3.58
CA GLN A 2 -23.86 2.67 5.01
C GLN A 2 -22.59 1.84 5.09
N LEU A 3 -21.55 2.39 5.71
CA LEU A 3 -20.32 1.66 5.96
C LEU A 3 -20.48 0.88 7.27
N GLY A 4 -20.23 -0.44 7.19
CA GLY A 4 -20.35 -1.33 8.34
C GLY A 4 -19.25 -1.11 9.38
N HIS A 5 -19.24 -1.96 10.41
CA HIS A 5 -18.22 -1.95 11.47
C HIS A 5 -16.78 -2.13 10.99
N ASN A 6 -16.62 -2.62 9.76
CA ASN A 6 -15.36 -3.01 9.14
C ASN A 6 -14.86 -1.98 8.11
N PHE A 7 -15.28 -0.72 8.25
CA PHE A 7 -14.69 0.37 7.47
C PHE A 7 -13.19 0.44 7.76
N ALA A 8 -12.41 0.06 6.77
CA ALA A 8 -10.96 0.03 6.83
C ALA A 8 -10.41 1.18 6.00
N LEU A 9 -9.65 2.05 6.64
CA LEU A 9 -8.86 3.03 5.91
C LEU A 9 -7.65 2.32 5.28
N LEU A 10 -7.70 2.09 3.97
CA LEU A 10 -6.61 1.51 3.17
C LEU A 10 -5.53 2.57 2.88
N SER A 11 -4.78 2.98 3.90
CA SER A 11 -3.69 3.94 3.74
C SER A 11 -2.34 3.24 3.63
N PHE A 12 -1.71 3.30 2.45
CA PHE A 12 -0.29 2.97 2.29
C PHE A 12 0.57 4.18 2.61
N HIS A 13 1.76 3.89 3.15
CA HIS A 13 2.84 4.84 3.24
C HIS A 13 3.15 5.41 1.85
N CYS A 14 2.94 6.72 1.66
CA CYS A 14 3.40 7.43 0.47
C CYS A 14 4.93 7.56 0.53
N GLY A 15 5.61 6.58 -0.07
CA GLY A 15 7.04 6.54 -0.29
C GLY A 15 7.55 7.67 -1.18
N ALA A 16 8.77 8.10 -0.87
CA ALA A 16 9.52 9.11 -1.60
C ALA A 16 10.20 8.49 -2.83
N TRP A 17 10.05 9.13 -3.99
CA TRP A 17 10.93 8.88 -5.13
C TRP A 17 12.19 9.75 -4.96
N LYS A 18 13.37 9.21 -5.32
CA LYS A 18 14.74 9.63 -4.95
C LYS A 18 15.10 11.14 -4.96
N GLU A 19 14.29 12.03 -5.52
CA GLU A 19 14.49 13.50 -5.50
C GLU A 19 13.24 14.30 -5.10
N GLN A 20 12.10 13.64 -4.89
CA GLN A 20 10.82 14.26 -4.57
C GLN A 20 10.40 13.89 -3.16
N ARG A 21 10.50 14.86 -2.26
CA ARG A 21 9.95 14.83 -0.90
C ARG A 21 8.42 14.95 -0.95
N TYR A 22 7.77 13.99 -1.61
CA TYR A 22 6.32 13.84 -1.63
C TYR A 22 5.87 13.14 -0.36
N TYR A 23 4.87 13.71 0.30
CA TYR A 23 4.23 13.11 1.47
C TYR A 23 2.72 13.12 1.28
N CYS A 24 2.06 12.04 1.70
CA CYS A 24 0.61 11.99 1.81
C CYS A 24 0.22 11.56 3.22
N ARG A 25 -0.81 12.19 3.78
CA ARG A 25 -1.43 11.83 5.05
C ARG A 25 -2.93 11.74 4.85
N ALA A 26 -3.50 10.66 5.36
CA ALA A 26 -4.93 10.42 5.42
C ALA A 26 -5.33 10.48 6.89
N VAL A 27 -6.30 11.34 7.23
CA VAL A 27 -6.80 11.54 8.59
C VAL A 27 -8.27 11.18 8.62
N LEU A 28 -8.62 10.17 9.41
CA LEU A 28 -9.99 9.71 9.62
C LEU A 28 -10.43 10.07 11.04
N ASP A 29 -11.50 10.87 11.16
CA ASP A 29 -12.07 11.26 12.44
C ASP A 29 -13.11 10.22 12.91
N TYR A 30 -12.67 9.27 13.74
CA TYR A 30 -13.54 8.24 14.31
C TYR A 30 -14.67 8.80 15.19
N ASN A 31 -14.58 10.04 15.69
CA ASN A 31 -15.67 10.64 16.46
C ASN A 31 -16.88 10.96 15.59
N LYS A 32 -16.67 11.12 14.29
CA LYS A 32 -17.73 11.39 13.29
C LYS A 32 -18.17 10.13 12.55
N PHE A 33 -17.63 8.97 12.89
CA PHE A 33 -18.04 7.69 12.30
C PHE A 33 -18.96 6.92 13.23
N THR A 34 -20.20 6.68 12.78
CA THR A 34 -21.13 5.77 13.46
C THR A 34 -21.42 4.58 12.55
N PRO A 35 -21.09 3.34 12.96
CA PRO A 35 -21.37 2.15 12.15
C PRO A 35 -22.83 2.04 11.74
N ASN A 36 -23.07 1.58 10.51
CA ASN A 36 -24.42 1.35 9.94
C ASN A 36 -25.30 2.63 9.86
N LYS A 37 -24.70 3.82 9.96
CA LYS A 37 -25.35 5.10 9.69
C LYS A 37 -24.80 5.70 8.39
N PRO A 38 -25.56 6.57 7.72
CA PRO A 38 -25.01 7.38 6.64
C PRO A 38 -23.78 8.18 7.13
N LEU A 39 -22.76 8.29 6.28
CA LEU A 39 -21.61 9.15 6.58
C LEU A 39 -22.04 10.62 6.63
N PRO A 40 -21.42 11.45 7.49
CA PRO A 40 -21.65 12.89 7.46
C PRO A 40 -21.29 13.46 6.09
N GLU A 41 -21.88 14.61 5.74
CA GLU A 41 -21.59 15.32 4.48
C GLU A 41 -20.13 15.79 4.41
N TYR A 42 -19.58 16.20 5.56
CA TYR A 42 -18.22 16.72 5.69
C TYR A 42 -17.57 16.31 7.02
N GLY A 43 -16.25 16.34 7.03
CA GLY A 43 -15.38 16.33 8.19
C GLY A 43 -15.04 14.97 8.74
N LEU A 44 -15.45 13.87 8.10
CA LEU A 44 -15.06 12.52 8.48
C LEU A 44 -13.63 12.21 8.03
N PHE A 45 -13.25 12.63 6.83
CA PHE A 45 -12.02 12.18 6.20
C PHE A 45 -11.30 13.31 5.49
N TYR A 46 -10.02 13.49 5.82
CA TYR A 46 -9.16 14.50 5.21
C TYR A 46 -7.95 13.85 4.57
N VAL A 47 -7.57 14.35 3.41
CA VAL A 47 -6.33 13.97 2.73
C VAL A 47 -5.47 15.20 2.58
N LEU A 48 -4.19 15.06 2.94
CA LEU A 48 -3.17 16.07 2.80
C LEU A 48 -2.04 15.50 1.95
N GLU A 49 -1.61 16.24 0.94
CA GLU A 49 -0.45 15.96 0.13
C GLU A 49 0.52 17.14 0.16
N GLN A 50 1.81 16.83 0.23
CA GLN A 50 2.86 17.81 0.40
C GLN A 50 4.02 17.55 -0.55
N MET A 51 4.58 18.65 -1.05
CA MET A 51 5.86 18.77 -1.74
C MET A 51 6.66 19.90 -1.09
N PRO A 52 7.98 20.03 -1.33
CA PRO A 52 8.75 21.17 -0.85
C PRO A 52 8.08 22.51 -1.23
N GLY A 53 7.75 23.33 -0.22
CA GLY A 53 7.11 24.63 -0.42
C GLY A 53 5.64 24.59 -0.84
N THR A 54 4.97 23.44 -0.86
CA THR A 54 3.54 23.34 -1.20
C THR A 54 2.83 22.25 -0.42
N VAL A 55 1.75 22.61 0.27
CA VAL A 55 0.83 21.67 0.92
C VAL A 55 -0.55 21.88 0.33
N VAL A 56 -1.23 20.79 -0.01
CA VAL A 56 -2.64 20.77 -0.41
C VAL A 56 -3.36 19.80 0.51
N TYR A 57 -4.43 20.25 1.17
CA TYR A 57 -5.27 19.38 1.97
C TYR A 57 -6.73 19.69 1.68
N GLN A 58 -7.56 18.65 1.68
CA GLN A 58 -9.00 18.77 1.43
C GLN A 58 -9.77 17.76 2.28
N ASP A 59 -11.01 18.13 2.60
CA ASP A 59 -12.03 17.19 3.05
C ASP A 59 -12.43 16.27 1.91
N MET A 60 -12.21 14.98 2.10
CA MET A 60 -12.44 13.91 1.14
C MET A 60 -13.59 13.00 1.60
N THR A 61 -14.44 13.45 2.52
CA THR A 61 -15.62 12.70 3.01
C THR A 61 -16.55 12.30 1.86
N TRP A 62 -16.77 13.19 0.90
CA TRP A 62 -17.56 12.91 -0.31
C TRP A 62 -17.04 11.70 -1.09
N PHE A 63 -15.72 11.48 -1.09
CA PHE A 63 -15.08 10.38 -1.80
C PHE A 63 -15.47 9.05 -1.14
N LEU A 64 -15.43 8.98 0.19
CA LEU A 64 -15.87 7.82 0.95
C LEU A 64 -17.37 7.55 0.77
N GLN A 65 -18.20 8.60 0.72
CA GLN A 65 -19.63 8.45 0.47
C GLN A 65 -19.92 7.84 -0.91
N ARG A 66 -19.14 8.24 -1.92
CA ARG A 66 -19.33 7.83 -3.31
C ARG A 66 -18.74 6.46 -3.62
N TYR A 67 -17.53 6.19 -3.12
CA TYR A 67 -16.75 5.03 -3.53
C TYR A 67 -16.58 3.98 -2.43
N SER A 68 -16.95 4.26 -1.18
CA SER A 68 -16.82 3.35 -0.02
C SER A 68 -15.40 3.10 0.48
N TYR A 69 -14.37 3.62 -0.19
CA TYR A 69 -12.96 3.51 0.22
C TYR A 69 -12.17 4.70 -0.31
N PHE A 70 -10.93 4.87 0.18
CA PHE A 70 -9.95 5.78 -0.41
C PHE A 70 -8.61 5.04 -0.54
N PRO A 71 -8.09 4.83 -1.76
CA PRO A 71 -6.82 4.16 -1.95
C PRO A 71 -5.65 5.16 -1.95
N SER A 72 -4.55 4.75 -1.34
CA SER A 72 -3.25 5.44 -1.42
C SER A 72 -2.20 4.47 -1.98
N TYR A 73 -1.45 4.87 -3.01
CA TYR A 73 -0.51 4.00 -3.71
C TYR A 73 0.66 4.75 -4.36
N ASN A 74 1.25 5.72 -3.64
CA ASN A 74 2.43 6.50 -4.04
C ASN A 74 2.27 7.40 -5.28
N ILE A 75 1.05 7.64 -5.74
CA ILE A 75 0.77 8.58 -6.83
C ILE A 75 -0.10 9.69 -6.25
N PRO A 76 0.24 10.98 -6.44
CA PRO A 76 -0.56 12.05 -5.90
C PRO A 76 -1.97 12.09 -6.48
N TYR A 77 -2.95 12.37 -5.63
CA TYR A 77 -4.35 12.55 -5.99
C TYR A 77 -4.62 14.00 -6.46
N PHE A 78 -4.10 15.00 -5.74
CA PHE A 78 -4.41 16.39 -6.06
C PHE A 78 -3.65 16.82 -7.32
N LYS A 79 -4.38 17.38 -8.29
CA LYS A 79 -3.82 17.80 -9.59
C LYS A 79 -2.61 18.72 -9.44
N LYS A 80 -2.67 19.70 -8.53
CA LYS A 80 -1.55 20.61 -8.25
C LYS A 80 -0.30 19.84 -7.83
N ILE A 81 -0.43 18.89 -6.90
CA ILE A 81 0.70 18.07 -6.43
C ILE A 81 1.20 17.16 -7.56
N THR A 82 0.31 16.52 -8.30
CA THR A 82 0.64 15.66 -9.46
C THR A 82 1.45 16.41 -10.52
N GLN A 83 1.13 17.69 -10.76
CA GLN A 83 1.84 18.55 -11.71
C GLN A 83 3.24 18.91 -11.22
N ILE A 84 3.37 19.47 -10.01
CA ILE A 84 4.67 19.94 -9.49
C ILE A 84 5.63 18.79 -9.14
N SER A 85 5.10 17.60 -8.89
CA SER A 85 5.88 16.35 -8.72
C SER A 85 6.22 15.68 -10.05
N GLY A 86 5.89 16.27 -11.21
CA GLY A 86 6.28 15.71 -12.51
C GLY A 86 5.64 14.37 -12.89
N PHE A 87 4.68 13.85 -12.11
CA PHE A 87 3.96 12.60 -12.43
C PHE A 87 3.19 12.70 -13.75
N VAL A 88 2.73 13.91 -14.13
CA VAL A 88 2.15 14.14 -15.47
C VAL A 88 3.14 13.80 -16.59
N GLY A 89 4.41 14.19 -16.42
CA GLY A 89 5.47 13.89 -17.39
C GLY A 89 5.83 12.40 -17.41
N GLN A 90 5.93 11.79 -16.23
CA GLN A 90 6.22 10.35 -16.11
C GLN A 90 5.11 9.49 -16.69
N GLY A 91 3.84 9.86 -16.47
CA GLY A 91 2.70 9.15 -17.06
C GLY A 91 2.69 9.21 -18.60
N LYS A 92 3.20 10.29 -19.20
CA LYS A 92 3.37 10.39 -20.66
C LYS A 92 4.52 9.51 -21.18
N LYS A 93 5.59 9.36 -20.41
CA LYS A 93 6.81 8.62 -20.80
C LYS A 93 6.72 7.11 -20.54
N LEU A 94 6.20 6.75 -19.37
CA LEU A 94 6.22 5.38 -18.81
C LEU A 94 4.80 4.84 -18.57
N GLY A 95 3.77 5.53 -19.09
CA GLY A 95 2.41 5.05 -19.11
C GLY A 95 1.70 4.99 -17.76
N ASN A 96 0.75 4.06 -17.66
CA ASN A 96 -0.23 4.00 -16.59
C ASN A 96 0.36 3.78 -15.19
N TRP A 97 1.59 3.30 -15.06
CA TRP A 97 2.25 3.10 -13.77
C TRP A 97 2.32 4.37 -12.92
N PHE A 98 2.41 5.55 -13.56
CA PHE A 98 2.54 6.85 -12.91
C PHE A 98 1.25 7.68 -12.96
N VAL A 99 0.13 7.09 -13.38
CA VAL A 99 -1.15 7.80 -13.52
C VAL A 99 -2.10 7.37 -12.40
N TRP A 100 -2.59 8.35 -11.64
CA TRP A 100 -3.54 8.08 -10.56
C TRP A 100 -4.81 7.44 -11.12
N GLY A 101 -5.28 6.35 -10.50
CA GLY A 101 -6.42 5.58 -10.97
C GLY A 101 -6.12 4.57 -12.09
N LYS A 102 -4.87 4.51 -12.59
CA LYS A 102 -4.51 3.57 -13.68
C LYS A 102 -3.33 2.65 -13.38
N SER A 103 -2.57 2.92 -12.32
CA SER A 103 -1.47 2.05 -11.91
C SER A 103 -1.96 0.65 -11.53
N PRO A 104 -1.09 -0.39 -11.56
CA PRO A 104 -1.47 -1.75 -11.16
C PRO A 104 -2.21 -1.79 -9.81
N ARG A 105 -1.68 -1.10 -8.80
CA ARG A 105 -2.31 -1.02 -7.47
C ARG A 105 -3.66 -0.32 -7.49
N ALA A 106 -3.81 0.76 -8.26
CA ALA A 106 -5.10 1.43 -8.40
C ALA A 106 -6.16 0.49 -8.99
N ARG A 107 -5.78 -0.30 -10.00
CA ARG A 107 -6.67 -1.26 -10.67
C ARG A 107 -7.01 -2.45 -9.77
N ILE A 108 -6.05 -2.97 -9.00
CA ILE A 108 -6.31 -4.03 -8.02
C ILE A 108 -7.25 -3.52 -6.91
N PHE A 109 -7.05 -2.29 -6.39
CA PHE A 109 -8.00 -1.73 -5.42
C PHE A 109 -9.39 -1.54 -6.03
N GLU A 110 -9.48 -0.96 -7.21
CA GLU A 110 -10.75 -0.76 -7.90
C GLU A 110 -11.50 -2.08 -8.07
N ARG A 111 -10.79 -3.15 -8.46
CA ARG A 111 -11.34 -4.50 -8.59
C ARG A 111 -11.75 -5.09 -7.23
N ASP A 112 -10.88 -5.06 -6.22
CA ASP A 112 -10.99 -5.96 -5.06
C ASP A 112 -11.45 -5.29 -3.75
N HIS A 113 -11.50 -3.95 -3.66
CA HIS A 113 -11.84 -3.26 -2.40
C HIS A 113 -13.17 -3.71 -1.80
N HIS A 114 -14.16 -4.02 -2.65
CA HIS A 114 -15.50 -4.44 -2.23
C HIS A 114 -15.52 -5.82 -1.55
N THR A 115 -14.45 -6.62 -1.70
CA THR A 115 -14.29 -7.92 -1.05
C THR A 115 -13.87 -7.81 0.42
N VAL A 116 -13.48 -6.61 0.86
CA VAL A 116 -13.10 -6.35 2.25
C VAL A 116 -14.34 -6.14 3.10
N THR A 117 -14.67 -7.16 3.90
CA THR A 117 -15.83 -7.17 4.78
C THR A 117 -15.48 -7.17 6.26
N ASP A 118 -14.21 -7.39 6.61
CA ASP A 118 -13.68 -7.55 7.98
C ASP A 118 -12.15 -7.36 8.00
N LEU A 119 -11.53 -7.48 9.18
CA LEU A 119 -10.08 -7.31 9.31
C LEU A 119 -9.28 -8.45 8.66
N ASP A 120 -9.85 -9.65 8.51
CA ASP A 120 -9.14 -10.78 7.89
C ASP A 120 -9.07 -10.60 6.37
N SER A 121 -10.19 -10.26 5.75
CA SER A 121 -10.27 -9.86 4.34
C SER A 121 -9.48 -8.58 4.04
N LEU A 122 -9.43 -7.62 4.98
CA LEU A 122 -8.54 -6.46 4.88
C LEU A 122 -7.08 -6.88 4.86
N THR A 123 -6.64 -7.71 5.82
CA THR A 123 -5.28 -8.25 5.85
C THR A 123 -4.97 -8.95 4.53
N LYS A 124 -5.88 -9.79 4.05
CA LYS A 124 -5.71 -10.52 2.78
C LYS A 124 -5.48 -9.59 1.60
N LEU A 125 -6.31 -8.56 1.42
CA LEU A 125 -6.13 -7.58 0.34
C LEU A 125 -4.81 -6.81 0.49
N MET A 126 -4.49 -6.37 1.70
CA MET A 126 -3.31 -5.55 1.97
C MET A 126 -1.99 -6.33 1.82
N ARG A 127 -2.05 -7.65 1.96
CA ARG A 127 -0.94 -8.58 1.75
C ARG A 127 -0.96 -9.22 0.36
N TYR A 128 -1.87 -8.81 -0.52
CA TYR A 128 -2.05 -9.43 -1.82
C TYR A 128 -0.86 -9.21 -2.74
N ASN A 129 -0.32 -10.33 -3.25
CA ASN A 129 0.61 -10.38 -4.36
C ASN A 129 0.48 -11.74 -5.05
N ASP A 130 -0.10 -11.76 -6.26
CA ASP A 130 -0.15 -12.94 -7.13
C ASP A 130 0.35 -12.56 -8.53
N TYR A 131 1.49 -11.87 -8.58
CA TYR A 131 1.97 -11.15 -9.75
C TYR A 131 2.14 -11.99 -11.03
N THR A 132 2.35 -13.30 -10.89
CA THR A 132 2.48 -14.21 -12.05
C THR A 132 1.14 -14.53 -12.72
N LYS A 133 0.03 -14.32 -12.02
CA LYS A 133 -1.33 -14.67 -12.47
C LYS A 133 -2.26 -13.45 -12.60
N ASP A 134 -2.01 -12.38 -11.85
CA ASP A 134 -2.83 -11.18 -11.90
C ASP A 134 -2.62 -10.42 -13.22
N GLU A 135 -3.74 -10.11 -13.89
CA GLU A 135 -3.73 -9.36 -15.14
C GLU A 135 -3.14 -7.95 -15.00
N PHE A 136 -3.30 -7.30 -13.84
CA PHE A 136 -2.78 -5.96 -13.59
C PHE A 136 -1.31 -5.95 -13.23
N SER A 137 -0.72 -7.12 -12.95
CA SER A 137 0.70 -7.26 -12.71
C SER A 137 1.52 -7.43 -14.00
N LYS A 138 0.86 -7.57 -15.15
CA LYS A 138 1.50 -7.67 -16.46
C LYS A 138 2.18 -6.35 -16.86
N CYS A 139 3.33 -6.45 -17.50
CA CYS A 139 4.05 -5.32 -18.08
C CYS A 139 4.63 -5.68 -19.45
N ASN A 140 5.10 -4.67 -20.18
CA ASN A 140 5.89 -4.88 -21.40
C ASN A 140 7.35 -5.20 -21.02
N CYS A 141 7.53 -6.34 -20.38
CA CYS A 141 8.74 -6.77 -19.68
C CYS A 141 9.00 -8.26 -19.96
N ASN A 142 10.19 -8.76 -19.61
CA ASN A 142 10.51 -10.18 -19.65
C ASN A 142 11.13 -10.63 -18.32
N PRO A 143 10.48 -11.50 -17.53
CA PRO A 143 9.16 -12.13 -17.77
C PRO A 143 8.01 -11.11 -17.85
N PRO A 144 6.84 -11.45 -18.42
CA PRO A 144 5.77 -10.48 -18.77
C PRO A 144 4.93 -10.03 -17.57
N TYR A 145 5.54 -9.93 -16.40
CA TYR A 145 4.95 -9.51 -15.15
C TYR A 145 6.01 -8.89 -14.23
N SER A 146 5.55 -8.11 -13.26
CA SER A 146 6.42 -7.57 -12.20
C SER A 146 5.83 -7.83 -10.82
N ALA A 147 6.65 -8.33 -9.91
CA ALA A 147 6.31 -8.51 -8.51
C ALA A 147 6.18 -7.17 -7.73
N GLU A 148 6.56 -6.04 -8.34
CA GLU A 148 6.28 -4.68 -7.84
C GLU A 148 4.86 -4.22 -8.19
N ALA A 149 4.21 -4.88 -9.16
CA ALA A 149 2.87 -4.55 -9.65
C ALA A 149 1.76 -5.21 -8.82
N ALA A 150 1.87 -5.13 -7.49
CA ALA A 150 0.91 -5.72 -6.54
C ALA A 150 0.67 -4.79 -5.35
N ILE A 151 -0.34 -5.09 -4.52
CA ILE A 151 -0.64 -4.31 -3.31
C ILE A 151 0.54 -4.40 -2.32
N SER A 152 1.01 -5.62 -2.07
CA SER A 152 2.20 -5.89 -1.26
C SER A 152 3.37 -6.31 -2.14
N ALA A 153 4.10 -5.32 -2.67
CA ALA A 153 5.22 -5.51 -3.60
C ALA A 153 6.31 -6.47 -3.08
N ARG A 154 6.95 -7.19 -4.00
CA ARG A 154 8.02 -8.18 -3.78
C ARG A 154 9.10 -8.09 -4.88
N GLY A 155 9.76 -6.94 -5.02
CA GLY A 155 10.79 -6.73 -6.04
C GLY A 155 11.95 -7.72 -5.98
N ASP A 156 12.17 -8.37 -4.85
CA ASP A 156 13.16 -9.45 -4.67
C ASP A 156 12.85 -10.73 -5.48
N LEU A 157 11.61 -10.90 -5.93
CA LEU A 157 11.17 -12.06 -6.73
C LEU A 157 11.26 -11.85 -8.24
N ASN A 158 11.55 -10.62 -8.66
CA ASN A 158 11.78 -10.31 -10.06
C ASN A 158 13.15 -10.86 -10.49
N PRO A 159 13.30 -11.56 -11.63
CA PRO A 159 14.61 -12.02 -12.07
C PRO A 159 15.60 -10.86 -12.29
N ALA A 160 16.82 -10.99 -11.77
CA ALA A 160 17.90 -10.02 -11.93
C ALA A 160 18.29 -9.76 -13.39
N ASN A 161 18.16 -10.78 -14.24
CA ASN A 161 18.39 -10.71 -15.69
C ASN A 161 17.13 -10.34 -16.49
N GLY A 162 16.02 -10.01 -15.81
CA GLY A 162 14.79 -9.59 -16.46
C GLY A 162 14.88 -8.20 -17.08
N THR A 163 14.05 -7.94 -18.09
CA THR A 163 13.90 -6.62 -18.70
C THR A 163 12.61 -5.97 -18.20
N TYR A 164 12.69 -4.70 -17.82
CA TYR A 164 11.56 -3.95 -17.26
C TYR A 164 11.53 -2.53 -17.85
N GLU A 165 10.37 -1.89 -17.83
CA GLU A 165 10.15 -0.57 -18.45
C GLU A 165 10.91 0.54 -17.72
N PHE A 166 11.18 0.37 -16.43
CA PHE A 166 12.05 1.24 -15.64
C PHE A 166 12.62 0.48 -14.42
N PRO A 167 13.73 0.95 -13.81
CA PRO A 167 14.45 0.20 -12.77
C PRO A 167 13.60 -0.20 -11.56
N GLY A 168 12.74 0.69 -11.08
CA GLY A 168 11.88 0.43 -9.91
C GLY A 168 10.75 -0.58 -10.15
N GLN A 169 10.53 -1.03 -11.39
CA GLN A 169 9.60 -2.11 -11.73
C GLN A 169 10.27 -3.48 -11.66
N GLY A 170 11.61 -3.54 -11.66
CA GLY A 170 12.38 -4.76 -11.86
C GLY A 170 12.86 -5.43 -10.58
N HIS A 171 14.02 -6.09 -10.66
CA HIS A 171 14.68 -6.71 -9.52
C HIS A 171 15.29 -5.66 -8.59
N VAL A 172 14.71 -5.49 -7.41
CA VAL A 172 15.08 -4.45 -6.46
C VAL A 172 15.00 -4.96 -5.03
N ASN A 173 15.87 -4.44 -4.16
CA ASN A 173 15.73 -4.59 -2.71
C ASN A 173 14.66 -3.63 -2.17
N HIS A 174 13.41 -3.87 -2.59
CA HIS A 174 12.24 -3.09 -2.24
C HIS A 174 11.00 -4.00 -2.20
N GLY A 175 10.05 -3.62 -1.36
CA GLY A 175 8.81 -4.36 -1.19
C GLY A 175 8.05 -3.87 0.04
N ALA A 176 6.84 -4.37 0.21
CA ALA A 176 6.07 -4.09 1.42
C ALA A 176 6.60 -4.94 2.59
N LEU A 177 6.97 -4.29 3.70
CA LEU A 177 7.61 -4.94 4.85
C LEU A 177 6.68 -5.16 6.04
N ASP A 178 5.45 -4.63 5.98
CA ASP A 178 4.48 -4.82 7.04
C ASP A 178 3.06 -4.61 6.53
N TYR A 179 2.10 -4.83 7.43
CA TYR A 179 0.74 -4.37 7.35
C TYR A 179 0.30 -3.94 8.74
N LYS A 180 -0.48 -2.87 8.81
CA LYS A 180 -1.17 -2.42 10.01
C LYS A 180 -2.62 -2.11 9.64
N GLY A 181 -3.56 -2.67 10.37
CA GLY A 181 -4.98 -2.48 10.14
C GLY A 181 -5.76 -2.35 11.43
N THR A 182 -6.83 -1.58 11.40
CA THR A 182 -7.67 -1.32 12.58
C THR A 182 -9.10 -1.05 12.13
N ASN A 183 -10.04 -1.14 13.08
CA ASN A 183 -11.44 -0.81 12.87
C ASN A 183 -11.93 0.08 14.01
N VAL A 184 -13.20 0.49 13.96
CA VAL A 184 -13.80 1.39 14.95
C VAL A 184 -13.72 0.85 16.38
N SER A 185 -13.92 -0.46 16.56
CA SER A 185 -13.86 -1.10 17.87
C SER A 185 -12.44 -1.07 18.46
N MET A 186 -11.45 -1.39 17.63
CA MET A 186 -10.04 -1.41 18.03
C MET A 186 -9.49 -0.01 18.25
N MET A 187 -9.81 0.96 17.37
CA MET A 187 -9.33 2.34 17.52
C MET A 187 -9.77 3.01 18.80
N LYS A 188 -11.01 2.74 19.26
CA LYS A 188 -11.48 3.23 20.57
C LYS A 188 -10.67 2.72 21.75
N LYS A 189 -9.95 1.61 21.57
CA LYS A 189 -9.07 0.98 22.56
C LYS A 189 -7.59 1.22 22.26
N LEU A 190 -7.28 2.04 21.25
CA LEU A 190 -5.92 2.27 20.74
C LEU A 190 -5.22 0.98 20.29
N GLU A 191 -5.97 0.13 19.59
CA GLU A 191 -5.51 -1.16 19.10
C GLU A 191 -5.44 -1.21 17.58
N PHE A 192 -4.53 -2.04 17.09
CA PHE A 192 -4.43 -2.42 15.68
C PHE A 192 -3.87 -3.84 15.55
N ARG A 193 -4.19 -4.48 14.43
CA ARG A 193 -3.55 -5.70 13.96
C ARG A 193 -2.30 -5.34 13.18
N ALA A 194 -1.21 -6.04 13.45
CA ALA A 194 0.05 -5.86 12.73
C ALA A 194 0.59 -7.20 12.22
N GLN A 195 1.15 -7.17 11.01
CA GLN A 195 1.89 -8.29 10.45
C GLN A 195 3.21 -7.77 9.89
N GLY A 196 4.33 -8.25 10.44
CA GLY A 196 5.68 -7.88 9.99
C GLY A 196 6.22 -8.80 8.89
N GLY A 197 7.14 -8.26 8.08
CA GLY A 197 7.86 -8.94 7.00
C GLY A 197 7.22 -8.80 5.61
N PRO A 198 7.93 -9.21 4.54
CA PRO A 198 7.36 -9.34 3.20
C PRO A 198 6.17 -10.31 3.14
N THR A 199 5.22 -10.08 2.24
CA THR A 199 4.08 -11.00 2.06
C THR A 199 4.53 -12.38 1.60
N TRP A 200 3.77 -13.41 1.97
CA TRP A 200 4.02 -14.82 1.68
C TRP A 200 2.68 -15.56 1.57
N GLY A 201 2.70 -16.78 1.01
CA GLY A 201 1.51 -17.61 0.77
C GLY A 201 1.33 -17.85 -0.72
N THR A 202 0.72 -16.90 -1.43
CA THR A 202 0.69 -16.89 -2.91
C THR A 202 2.08 -16.73 -3.54
N VAL A 203 3.01 -16.12 -2.79
CA VAL A 203 4.43 -15.99 -3.12
C VAL A 203 5.31 -16.63 -2.04
N PRO A 204 6.53 -17.09 -2.37
CA PRO A 204 7.39 -17.74 -1.39
C PRO A 204 7.83 -16.77 -0.27
N PRO A 205 8.02 -17.23 0.97
CA PRO A 205 8.51 -16.39 2.05
C PRO A 205 9.92 -15.86 1.74
N PHE A 206 10.14 -14.58 2.02
CA PHE A 206 11.44 -13.94 1.85
C PHE A 206 12.49 -14.55 2.79
N LYS A 207 13.73 -14.69 2.30
CA LYS A 207 14.87 -15.18 3.07
C LYS A 207 16.13 -14.40 2.72
N TRP A 208 16.70 -13.71 3.71
CA TRP A 208 17.97 -13.01 3.57
C TRP A 208 19.09 -13.93 3.05
N SER A 209 19.17 -15.17 3.54
CA SER A 209 20.27 -16.08 3.18
C SER A 209 20.34 -16.46 1.70
N THR A 210 19.26 -16.28 0.95
CA THR A 210 19.17 -16.61 -0.48
C THR A 210 19.00 -15.39 -1.36
N PHE A 211 18.96 -14.19 -0.76
CA PHE A 211 18.80 -12.95 -1.50
C PHE A 211 20.15 -12.53 -2.09
N ASP A 212 20.17 -12.04 -3.32
CA ASP A 212 21.39 -11.76 -4.08
C ASP A 212 21.98 -10.37 -3.83
N PHE A 213 21.25 -9.46 -3.15
CA PHE A 213 21.79 -8.18 -2.67
C PHE A 213 22.59 -8.27 -1.35
N VAL A 214 22.79 -9.48 -0.79
CA VAL A 214 23.37 -9.69 0.55
C VAL A 214 24.76 -9.11 0.73
N SER A 215 25.57 -9.01 -0.34
CA SER A 215 26.92 -8.41 -0.24
C SER A 215 26.92 -6.90 -0.01
N ASN A 216 25.79 -6.22 -0.20
CA ASN A 216 25.66 -4.75 -0.15
C ASN A 216 24.76 -4.26 1.00
N VAL A 217 24.29 -5.15 1.89
CA VAL A 217 23.36 -4.80 2.97
C VAL A 217 23.88 -5.31 4.31
N LEU A 218 24.19 -4.38 5.22
CA LEU A 218 24.44 -4.70 6.62
C LEU A 218 23.09 -4.99 7.30
N THR A 219 22.77 -6.26 7.53
CA THR A 219 21.53 -6.68 8.20
C THR A 219 21.72 -6.93 9.70
N THR A 220 22.63 -6.21 10.36
CA THR A 220 22.95 -6.41 11.78
C THR A 220 21.66 -6.33 12.61
N ASN A 221 21.31 -7.42 13.31
CA ASN A 221 20.11 -7.59 14.14
C ASN A 221 18.75 -7.74 13.42
N GLN A 222 18.70 -7.92 12.10
CA GLN A 222 17.49 -8.46 11.47
C GLN A 222 17.47 -9.99 11.59
N ILE A 223 16.30 -10.58 11.83
CA ILE A 223 16.14 -12.03 11.93
C ILE A 223 16.57 -12.67 10.60
N LEU A 224 17.81 -13.15 10.55
CA LEU A 224 18.29 -14.08 9.53
C LEU A 224 17.45 -15.35 9.68
N CYS A 225 16.55 -15.63 8.74
CA CYS A 225 15.67 -16.79 8.83
C CYS A 225 16.49 -18.11 8.76
N ARG A 226 17.07 -18.53 9.89
CA ARG A 226 17.53 -19.90 10.14
C ARG A 226 16.42 -20.61 10.90
N ARG A 227 15.69 -21.48 10.20
CA ARG A 227 14.72 -22.45 10.75
C ARG A 227 14.12 -22.04 12.10
N LEU A 228 13.23 -21.06 12.07
CA LEU A 228 12.20 -20.96 13.09
C LEU A 228 10.92 -21.34 12.37
N ASN A 229 10.36 -22.50 12.72
CA ASN A 229 8.94 -22.73 12.49
C ASN A 229 8.23 -21.54 13.15
N THR A 230 7.67 -20.66 12.32
CA THR A 230 6.61 -19.74 12.72
C THR A 230 6.95 -18.84 13.92
N PHE A 231 7.87 -17.88 13.75
CA PHE A 231 7.73 -16.61 14.46
C PHE A 231 7.46 -15.51 13.43
N LEU A 232 6.23 -15.55 12.91
CA LEU A 232 5.55 -14.36 12.46
C LEU A 232 5.19 -13.60 13.74
N LEU A 233 5.66 -12.36 13.90
CA LEU A 233 4.92 -11.42 14.74
C LEU A 233 3.64 -11.06 13.97
N GLU A 234 2.68 -11.97 14.01
CA GLU A 234 1.28 -11.62 13.87
C GLU A 234 0.85 -11.12 15.23
N ILE A 235 1.06 -9.82 15.47
CA ILE A 235 0.51 -9.21 16.67
C ILE A 235 -0.95 -8.98 16.37
N GLU A 236 -1.79 -9.91 16.82
CA GLU A 236 -3.24 -9.78 16.71
C GLU A 236 -3.74 -8.50 17.40
N ARG A 237 -3.00 -8.00 18.40
CA ARG A 237 -3.36 -6.81 19.18
C ARG A 237 -2.12 -6.10 19.72
N VAL A 238 -1.78 -4.95 19.15
CA VAL A 238 -0.81 -4.02 19.74
C VAL A 238 -1.57 -3.02 20.60
N LEU A 239 -1.22 -2.92 21.89
CA LEU A 239 -1.75 -1.91 22.81
C LEU A 239 -0.80 -0.71 22.85
N ILE A 240 -1.31 0.49 22.59
CA ILE A 240 -0.56 1.73 22.82
C ILE A 240 -0.88 2.20 24.24
N THR A 241 0.08 2.05 25.16
CA THR A 241 0.00 2.62 26.51
C THR A 241 0.54 4.04 26.48
N THR A 242 -0.25 5.01 26.93
CA THR A 242 0.16 6.41 27.15
C THR A 242 0.88 6.58 28.47
#